data_AF-A0A4R2CLA6-F1
#
_entry.id   AF-A0A4R2CLA6-F1
#
_cell.length_a   1.000
_cell.length_b   1.000
_cell.length_c   1.000
_cell.angle_alpha   90.00
_cell.angle_beta   90.00
_cell.angle_gamma   90.00
#
_symmetry.space_group_name_H-M   'P 1'
#
loop_
_entity.id
_entity.type
_entity.pdbx_description
1 polymer ?
#
loop_
_entity_poly.entity_id
_entity_poly.type
_entity_poly.pdbx_seq_one_letter_code
_entity_poly.pdbx_strand_id
1 'polypeptide(L)'
;MVNQDYLTSWNNKQAPGFSAADGNFGYNAVYRSQPLDDRIKAVIGSGQKFTRGRLVEAMEEAATVDLRADQVLPYLLRVLESAQISDPAVADAVAKLEAWQAAGSHRKTPNEATKTYDHAEAIRILDAWWPLLVPAQFQGLGPDLYGALVSAQKIDERPSAQGSAFQNGWWGFVQRDLRKVLGDPVKTPQPVTYCGSGSLAACRTVLADSLLAATKVPATTTSPATADCPAGDQYCADQIVHQPMGGITQDRMTWVNRPTYQQVVEFPARRGDDVSNQAVGKTATASSYETGLFNSPPAKAVDGDLGTRWASRWSDPQWLKVDLGAEQTIRRVVLKWEAAYGSAYRIEVSRDNVNWQQVFATGNGDGGEDAARFAATTARYVRITGTRRVTSYGYSLYEFQVYRQ
;
A
#
# COMPACT_ATOMS: atom_id res chain seq x y z
N MET A 1 12.49 7.30 3.47
CA MET A 1 12.64 6.22 2.49
C MET A 1 13.88 6.50 1.66
N VAL A 2 14.82 5.58 1.63
CA VAL A 2 15.99 5.67 0.76
C VAL A 2 15.97 4.40 -0.07
N ASN A 3 15.97 4.54 -1.40
CA ASN A 3 16.06 3.44 -2.39
C ASN A 3 14.90 2.42 -2.43
N GLN A 4 13.66 2.82 -2.12
CA GLN A 4 12.48 2.03 -2.48
C GLN A 4 11.86 2.58 -3.77
N ASP A 5 11.44 1.71 -4.69
CA ASP A 5 10.74 2.09 -5.93
C ASP A 5 9.30 2.60 -5.69
N TYR A 6 8.80 2.48 -4.45
CA TYR A 6 7.48 2.92 -4.03
C TYR A 6 7.51 3.53 -2.62
N LEU A 7 6.43 4.22 -2.26
CA LEU A 7 6.20 4.82 -0.94
C LEU A 7 4.89 4.25 -0.37
N THR A 8 4.94 3.74 0.85
CA THR A 8 3.75 3.46 1.67
C THR A 8 3.57 4.55 2.72
N SER A 9 2.61 5.45 2.52
CA SER A 9 2.28 6.52 3.46
C SER A 9 1.00 6.20 4.21
N TRP A 10 1.13 5.45 5.30
CA TRP A 10 0.01 5.07 6.17
C TRP A 10 0.42 5.33 7.62
N ASN A 11 0.30 6.60 8.02
CA ASN A 11 0.64 7.14 9.34
C ASN A 11 2.03 6.77 9.89
N ASN A 12 3.05 7.28 9.21
CA ASN A 12 4.45 7.44 9.63
C ASN A 12 5.20 6.21 10.13
N LYS A 13 6.24 5.85 9.37
CA LYS A 13 7.37 5.00 9.78
C LYS A 13 8.63 5.87 9.77
N GLN A 14 9.59 5.58 10.65
CA GLN A 14 10.96 6.08 10.48
C GLN A 14 11.55 5.61 9.15
N ALA A 15 12.25 6.50 8.46
CA ALA A 15 13.03 6.12 7.31
C ALA A 15 14.13 5.12 7.72
N PRO A 16 14.48 4.14 6.86
CA PRO A 16 15.63 3.27 7.13
C PRO A 16 16.88 4.09 7.50
N GLY A 17 17.51 3.77 8.63
CA GLY A 17 18.70 4.47 9.13
C GLY A 17 18.44 5.67 10.03
N PHE A 18 17.17 6.01 10.31
CA PHE A 18 16.80 7.09 11.21
C PHE A 18 16.10 6.53 12.45
N SER A 19 16.43 7.06 13.63
CA SER A 19 15.78 6.72 14.90
C SER A 19 14.50 7.54 15.11
N ALA A 20 13.74 7.17 16.15
CA ALA A 20 12.67 8.02 16.66
C ALA A 20 13.26 9.31 17.23
N ALA A 21 12.41 10.31 17.40
CA ALA A 21 12.71 11.37 18.35
C ALA A 21 12.79 10.78 19.77
N ASP A 22 13.61 11.36 20.64
CA ASP A 22 13.97 10.80 21.97
C ASP A 22 12.78 10.60 22.93
N GLY A 23 11.60 11.14 22.63
CA GLY A 23 10.36 10.95 23.38
C GLY A 23 9.34 10.01 22.72
N ASN A 24 9.62 9.43 21.55
CA ASN A 24 8.67 8.59 20.82
C ASN A 24 9.05 7.10 20.93
N PHE A 25 8.44 6.42 21.89
CA PHE A 25 8.64 5.00 22.17
C PHE A 25 7.74 4.08 21.31
N GLY A 26 6.82 4.63 20.52
CA GLY A 26 5.89 3.85 19.69
C GLY A 26 6.46 3.43 18.35
N TYR A 27 7.42 4.19 17.82
CA TYR A 27 8.01 3.89 16.51
C TYR A 27 9.12 2.86 16.63
N ASN A 28 8.79 1.61 16.29
CA ASN A 28 9.63 0.44 16.50
C ASN A 28 9.78 -0.42 15.23
N ALA A 29 10.41 -1.60 15.37
CA ALA A 29 10.66 -2.54 14.27
C ALA A 29 9.38 -3.14 13.66
N VAL A 30 8.28 -3.13 14.41
CA VAL A 30 6.93 -3.47 13.93
C VAL A 30 6.12 -2.18 13.96
N TYR A 31 5.40 -1.90 12.87
CA TYR A 31 4.70 -0.63 12.66
C TYR A 31 3.46 -0.82 11.80
N ARG A 32 2.50 0.10 11.95
CA ARG A 32 1.14 0.02 11.39
C ARG A 32 1.06 -0.23 9.88
N SER A 33 1.96 0.37 9.10
CA SER A 33 1.98 0.25 7.64
C SER A 33 2.74 -0.97 7.11
N GLN A 34 3.33 -1.79 8.00
CA GLN A 34 4.09 -2.98 7.63
C GLN A 34 3.25 -4.01 6.84
N PRO A 35 2.00 -4.32 7.22
CA PRO A 35 1.17 -5.28 6.46
C PRO A 35 0.93 -4.85 5.01
N LEU A 36 0.85 -3.54 4.72
CA LEU A 36 0.75 -3.01 3.37
C LEU A 36 2.08 -3.13 2.62
N ASP A 37 3.18 -2.72 3.26
CA ASP A 37 4.52 -2.78 2.69
C ASP A 37 4.88 -4.22 2.28
N ASP A 38 4.56 -5.21 3.12
CA ASP A 38 4.81 -6.62 2.85
C ASP A 38 4.01 -7.14 1.65
N ARG A 39 2.73 -6.76 1.53
CA ARG A 39 1.87 -7.14 0.40
C ARG A 39 2.34 -6.51 -0.90
N ILE A 40 2.70 -5.23 -0.89
CA ILE A 40 3.25 -4.55 -2.07
C ILE A 40 4.57 -5.21 -2.50
N LYS A 41 5.48 -5.50 -1.55
CA LYS A 41 6.72 -6.23 -1.82
C LYS A 41 6.47 -7.60 -2.43
N ALA A 42 5.49 -8.34 -1.91
CA ALA A 42 5.15 -9.66 -2.43
C ALA A 42 4.68 -9.60 -3.89
N VAL A 43 3.81 -8.64 -4.23
CA VAL A 43 3.35 -8.44 -5.62
C VAL A 43 4.52 -8.07 -6.52
N ILE A 44 5.37 -7.11 -6.12
CA ILE A 44 6.56 -6.71 -6.90
C ILE A 44 7.53 -7.90 -7.08
N GLY A 45 7.81 -8.62 -5.99
CA GLY A 45 8.74 -9.75 -5.97
C GLY A 45 8.25 -10.97 -6.77
N SER A 46 6.94 -11.11 -6.97
CA SER A 46 6.36 -12.18 -7.79
C SER A 46 6.63 -12.03 -9.31
N GLY A 47 7.13 -10.87 -9.75
CA GLY A 47 7.32 -10.55 -11.17
C GLY A 47 6.01 -10.28 -11.93
N GLN A 48 4.86 -10.29 -11.26
CA GLN A 48 3.58 -9.93 -11.85
C GLN A 48 3.51 -8.43 -12.17
N LYS A 49 2.70 -8.06 -13.19
CA LYS A 49 2.41 -6.66 -13.47
C LYS A 49 1.66 -6.05 -12.29
N PHE A 50 2.23 -5.00 -11.72
CA PHE A 50 1.59 -4.23 -10.66
C PHE A 50 0.50 -3.33 -11.26
N THR A 51 -0.76 -3.80 -11.22
CA THR A 51 -1.92 -3.05 -11.74
C THR A 51 -2.56 -2.20 -10.65
N ARG A 52 -3.40 -1.22 -11.03
CA ARG A 52 -4.24 -0.49 -10.07
C ARG A 52 -5.11 -1.44 -9.22
N GLY A 53 -5.65 -2.50 -9.83
CA GLY A 53 -6.42 -3.52 -9.12
C GLY A 53 -5.60 -4.25 -8.05
N ARG A 54 -4.36 -4.65 -8.36
CA ARG A 54 -3.46 -5.28 -7.38
C ARG A 54 -3.06 -4.34 -6.24
N LEU A 55 -2.88 -3.06 -6.54
CA LEU A 55 -2.63 -2.06 -5.50
C LEU A 55 -3.82 -1.96 -4.54
N VAL A 56 -5.04 -1.85 -5.08
CA VAL A 56 -6.27 -1.79 -4.28
C VAL A 56 -6.42 -3.06 -3.45
N GLU A 57 -6.20 -4.24 -4.02
CA GLU A 57 -6.23 -5.52 -3.31
C GLU A 57 -5.25 -5.54 -2.12
N ALA A 58 -3.97 -5.18 -2.33
CA ALA A 58 -2.97 -5.10 -1.26
C ALA A 58 -3.38 -4.11 -0.15
N MET A 59 -4.03 -3.01 -0.52
CA MET A 59 -4.52 -2.00 0.42
C MET A 59 -5.72 -2.49 1.23
N GLU A 60 -6.74 -3.07 0.59
CA GLU A 60 -7.93 -3.60 1.26
C GLU A 60 -7.58 -4.79 2.16
N GLU A 61 -6.64 -5.64 1.73
CA GLU A 61 -6.13 -6.70 2.58
C GLU A 61 -5.45 -6.13 3.82
N ALA A 62 -4.45 -5.26 3.67
CA ALA A 62 -3.75 -4.67 4.81
C ALA A 62 -4.68 -3.89 5.75
N ALA A 63 -5.77 -3.32 5.23
CA ALA A 63 -6.72 -2.51 5.99
C ALA A 63 -7.53 -3.27 7.02
N THR A 64 -7.51 -4.59 7.00
CA THR A 64 -8.35 -5.41 7.86
C THR A 64 -7.53 -6.32 8.76
N VAL A 65 -6.22 -6.16 8.76
CA VAL A 65 -5.28 -7.05 9.45
C VAL A 65 -4.99 -6.55 10.86
N ASP A 66 -5.03 -7.45 11.83
CA ASP A 66 -4.51 -7.18 13.18
C ASP A 66 -2.97 -7.21 13.16
N LEU A 67 -2.33 -6.08 13.48
CA LEU A 67 -0.87 -5.93 13.42
C LEU A 67 -0.15 -6.95 14.32
N ARG A 68 -0.72 -7.28 15.48
CA ARG A 68 -0.10 -8.21 16.42
C ARG A 68 -0.15 -9.63 15.86
N ALA A 69 -1.27 -10.02 15.27
CA ALA A 69 -1.44 -11.33 14.65
C ALA A 69 -0.59 -11.52 13.38
N ASP A 70 -0.43 -10.47 12.58
CA ASP A 70 0.36 -10.54 11.34
C ASP A 70 1.87 -10.50 11.60
N GLN A 71 2.32 -9.66 12.56
CA GLN A 71 3.75 -9.37 12.73
C GLN A 71 4.38 -9.96 13.98
N VAL A 72 3.61 -10.40 14.98
CA VAL A 72 4.15 -10.87 16.28
C VAL A 72 3.77 -12.31 16.58
N LEU A 73 2.50 -12.68 16.32
CA LEU A 73 1.98 -14.02 16.57
C LEU A 73 2.80 -15.16 15.93
N PRO A 74 3.38 -15.03 14.73
CA PRO A 74 4.25 -16.08 14.18
C PRO A 74 5.43 -16.45 15.09
N TYR A 75 5.97 -15.48 15.84
CA TYR A 75 7.07 -15.74 16.79
C TYR A 75 6.57 -16.31 18.11
N LEU A 76 5.38 -15.89 18.57
CA LEU A 76 4.72 -16.46 19.75
C LEU A 76 4.42 -17.96 19.53
N LEU A 77 3.84 -18.30 18.38
CA LEU A 77 3.54 -19.68 17.97
C LEU A 77 4.81 -20.54 17.93
N ARG A 78 5.88 -20.07 17.25
CA ARG A 78 7.17 -20.78 17.23
C ARG A 78 7.76 -21.06 18.61
N VAL A 79 7.60 -20.16 19.58
CA VAL A 79 8.05 -20.41 20.96
C VAL A 79 7.16 -21.44 21.64
N LEU A 80 5.83 -21.31 21.52
CA LEU A 80 4.86 -22.26 22.08
C LEU A 80 5.06 -23.69 21.55
N GLU A 81 5.30 -23.82 20.25
CA GLU A 81 5.48 -25.08 19.52
C GLU A 81 6.90 -25.66 19.60
N SER A 82 7.84 -24.95 20.26
CA SER A 82 9.22 -25.44 20.42
C SER A 82 9.33 -26.77 21.19
N ALA A 83 8.25 -27.19 21.86
CA ALA A 83 8.05 -28.54 22.37
C ALA A 83 6.54 -28.81 22.53
N GLN A 84 6.15 -30.09 22.70
CA GLN A 84 4.75 -30.50 22.81
C GLN A 84 3.94 -29.68 23.84
N ILE A 85 2.75 -29.23 23.42
CA ILE A 85 1.78 -28.55 24.27
C ILE A 85 0.88 -29.61 24.90
N SER A 86 0.94 -29.74 26.23
CA SER A 86 0.19 -30.77 26.97
C SER A 86 -1.15 -30.29 27.51
N ASP A 87 -1.31 -28.99 27.76
CA ASP A 87 -2.57 -28.43 28.24
C ASP A 87 -3.57 -28.30 27.08
N PRO A 88 -4.75 -28.95 27.15
CA PRO A 88 -5.69 -28.97 26.05
C PRO A 88 -6.31 -27.60 25.74
N ALA A 89 -6.46 -26.72 26.74
CA ALA A 89 -6.99 -25.37 26.51
C ALA A 89 -5.96 -24.49 25.82
N VAL A 90 -4.67 -24.64 26.16
CA VAL A 90 -3.58 -23.96 25.45
C VAL A 90 -3.47 -24.48 24.01
N ALA A 91 -3.52 -25.80 23.81
CA ALA A 91 -3.46 -26.39 22.47
C ALA A 91 -4.61 -25.94 21.56
N ASP A 92 -5.83 -25.89 22.08
CA ASP A 92 -7.01 -25.39 21.37
C ASP A 92 -6.90 -23.89 21.04
N ALA A 93 -6.39 -23.08 21.97
CA ALA A 93 -6.14 -21.66 21.72
C ALA A 93 -5.07 -21.43 20.64
N VAL A 94 -3.98 -22.20 20.67
CA VAL A 94 -2.92 -22.17 19.64
C VAL A 94 -3.49 -22.53 18.28
N ALA A 95 -4.26 -23.62 18.17
CA ALA A 95 -4.87 -24.03 16.89
C ALA A 95 -5.78 -22.95 16.29
N LYS A 96 -6.57 -22.25 17.12
CA LYS A 96 -7.39 -21.12 16.68
C LYS A 96 -6.55 -19.94 16.17
N LEU A 97 -5.47 -19.61 16.88
CA LEU A 97 -4.55 -18.54 16.51
C LEU A 97 -3.77 -18.87 15.23
N GLU A 98 -3.31 -20.11 15.06
CA GLU A 98 -2.67 -20.61 13.84
C GLU A 98 -3.63 -20.53 12.64
N ALA A 99 -4.87 -20.99 12.79
CA ALA A 99 -5.87 -20.93 11.73
C ALA A 99 -6.15 -19.49 11.30
N TRP A 100 -6.25 -18.56 12.26
CA TRP A 100 -6.43 -17.14 11.96
C TRP A 100 -5.20 -16.52 11.29
N GLN A 101 -4.00 -16.88 11.73
CA GLN A 101 -2.75 -16.44 11.11
C GLN A 101 -2.64 -16.93 9.66
N ALA A 102 -2.94 -18.20 9.41
CA ALA A 102 -2.93 -18.80 8.08
C ALA A 102 -3.97 -18.17 7.14
N ALA A 103 -5.09 -17.69 7.68
CA ALA A 103 -6.11 -16.95 6.96
C ALA A 103 -5.78 -15.45 6.75
N GLY A 104 -4.57 -15.01 7.08
CA GLY A 104 -4.11 -13.63 6.85
C GLY A 104 -4.41 -12.66 7.98
N SER A 105 -4.78 -13.14 9.18
CA SER A 105 -4.94 -12.33 10.40
C SER A 105 -5.97 -11.20 10.28
N HIS A 106 -7.02 -11.42 9.48
CA HIS A 106 -8.06 -10.44 9.23
C HIS A 106 -9.09 -10.34 10.36
N ARG A 107 -9.51 -9.12 10.70
CA ARG A 107 -10.76 -8.80 11.42
C ARG A 107 -11.86 -8.45 10.41
N LYS A 108 -12.32 -9.47 9.67
CA LYS A 108 -13.38 -9.36 8.66
C LYS A 108 -14.60 -10.16 9.08
N THR A 109 -15.76 -9.71 8.63
CA THR A 109 -17.01 -10.47 8.75
C THR A 109 -17.25 -11.26 7.46
N PRO A 110 -17.69 -12.53 7.55
CA PRO A 110 -18.12 -13.28 6.36
C PRO A 110 -19.38 -12.70 5.75
N ASN A 111 -20.19 -12.03 6.58
CA ASN A 111 -21.50 -11.51 6.20
C ASN A 111 -21.92 -10.39 7.16
N GLU A 112 -22.19 -9.20 6.61
CA GLU A 112 -22.66 -8.04 7.38
C GLU A 112 -23.94 -8.31 8.19
N ALA A 113 -24.77 -9.28 7.79
CA ALA A 113 -25.95 -9.70 8.54
C ALA A 113 -25.60 -10.42 9.85
N THR A 114 -24.49 -11.17 9.88
CA THR A 114 -24.10 -11.97 11.06
C THR A 114 -23.46 -11.12 12.16
N LYS A 115 -22.88 -9.96 11.80
CA LYS A 115 -22.19 -9.05 12.73
C LYS A 115 -21.18 -9.75 13.64
N THR A 116 -20.43 -10.71 13.10
CA THR A 116 -19.38 -11.46 13.79
C THR A 116 -18.16 -11.58 12.89
N TYR A 117 -16.98 -11.77 13.49
CA TYR A 117 -15.75 -12.00 12.73
C TYR A 117 -15.58 -13.47 12.34
N ASP A 118 -14.96 -13.74 11.18
CA ASP A 118 -14.63 -15.09 10.69
C ASP A 118 -13.85 -15.92 11.73
N HIS A 119 -12.96 -15.25 12.48
CA HIS A 119 -12.11 -15.84 13.50
C HIS A 119 -12.36 -15.20 14.88
N ALA A 120 -13.62 -14.92 15.24
CA ALA A 120 -13.98 -14.20 16.46
C ALA A 120 -13.29 -14.72 17.74
N GLU A 121 -13.23 -16.04 17.94
CA GLU A 121 -12.57 -16.60 19.12
C GLU A 121 -11.04 -16.38 19.13
N ALA A 122 -10.35 -16.48 17.99
CA ALA A 122 -8.92 -16.23 17.92
C ALA A 122 -8.60 -14.75 18.21
N ILE A 123 -9.43 -13.85 17.68
CA ILE A 123 -9.34 -12.41 17.91
C ILE A 123 -9.56 -12.11 19.40
N ARG A 124 -10.63 -12.67 20.00
CA ARG A 124 -10.93 -12.52 21.43
C ARG A 124 -9.80 -13.05 22.31
N ILE A 125 -9.25 -14.22 21.99
CA ILE A 125 -8.10 -14.80 22.70
C ILE A 125 -6.90 -13.85 22.66
N LEU A 126 -6.54 -13.33 21.48
CA LEU A 126 -5.39 -12.42 21.39
C LEU A 126 -5.66 -11.09 22.13
N ASP A 127 -6.88 -10.56 22.05
CA ASP A 127 -7.30 -9.35 22.77
C ASP A 127 -7.28 -9.52 24.29
N ALA A 128 -7.60 -10.72 24.80
CA ALA A 128 -7.47 -11.07 26.21
C ALA A 128 -6.02 -11.38 26.61
N TRP A 129 -5.25 -11.97 25.70
CA TRP A 129 -3.90 -12.46 25.99
C TRP A 129 -2.87 -11.35 26.02
N TRP A 130 -2.89 -10.42 25.06
CA TRP A 130 -1.91 -9.35 24.96
C TRP A 130 -1.66 -8.58 26.28
N PRO A 131 -2.68 -8.12 27.02
CA PRO A 131 -2.47 -7.42 28.30
C PRO A 131 -1.95 -8.33 29.43
N LEU A 132 -2.01 -9.65 29.30
CA LEU A 132 -1.45 -10.61 30.25
C LEU A 132 -0.03 -11.05 29.83
N LEU A 133 0.17 -11.20 28.52
CA LEU A 133 1.41 -11.61 27.88
C LEU A 133 2.53 -10.61 28.13
N VAL A 134 2.30 -9.32 27.81
CA VAL A 134 3.34 -8.29 27.88
C VAL A 134 3.94 -8.18 29.29
N PRO A 135 3.16 -8.01 30.38
CA PRO A 135 3.74 -7.98 31.72
C PRO A 135 4.41 -9.31 32.10
N ALA A 136 3.87 -10.46 31.69
CA ALA A 136 4.48 -11.76 31.98
C ALA A 136 5.85 -11.94 31.28
N GLN A 137 5.97 -11.50 30.03
CA GLN A 137 7.20 -11.55 29.26
C GLN A 137 8.28 -10.63 29.83
N PHE A 138 7.89 -9.44 30.30
CA PHE A 138 8.80 -8.39 30.75
C PHE A 138 8.91 -8.25 32.28
N GLN A 139 8.57 -9.29 33.05
CA GLN A 139 8.65 -9.28 34.53
C GLN A 139 10.03 -8.86 35.05
N GLY A 140 11.11 -9.20 34.33
CA GLY A 140 12.48 -8.84 34.69
C GLY A 140 12.79 -7.33 34.71
N LEU A 141 11.89 -6.47 34.21
CA LEU A 141 12.01 -5.02 34.38
C LEU A 141 11.77 -4.58 35.83
N GLY A 142 11.02 -5.36 36.61
CA GLY A 142 10.50 -4.93 37.90
C GLY A 142 9.32 -3.94 37.76
N PRO A 143 8.52 -3.79 38.82
CA PRO A 143 7.26 -3.05 38.76
C PRO A 143 7.43 -1.55 38.48
N ASP A 144 8.48 -0.92 39.03
CA ASP A 144 8.69 0.53 38.90
C ASP A 144 9.06 0.92 37.47
N LEU A 145 10.04 0.24 36.88
CA LEU A 145 10.46 0.49 35.50
C LEU A 145 9.39 0.08 34.50
N TYR A 146 8.72 -1.06 34.72
CA TYR A 146 7.58 -1.46 33.88
C TYR A 146 6.48 -0.39 33.91
N GLY A 147 6.10 0.09 35.10
CA GLY A 147 5.10 1.14 35.26
C GLY A 147 5.49 2.46 34.58
N ALA A 148 6.75 2.87 34.68
CA ALA A 148 7.27 4.07 34.00
C ALA A 148 7.19 3.93 32.46
N LEU A 149 7.57 2.77 31.92
CA LEU A 149 7.52 2.52 30.47
C LEU A 149 6.08 2.43 29.95
N VAL A 150 5.17 1.78 30.69
CA VAL A 150 3.74 1.74 30.33
C VAL A 150 3.11 3.13 30.37
N SER A 151 3.54 3.99 31.30
CA SER A 151 3.07 5.39 31.38
C SER A 151 3.57 6.22 30.20
N ALA A 152 4.79 5.97 29.71
CA ALA A 152 5.33 6.62 28.53
C ALA A 152 4.68 6.09 27.23
N GLN A 153 4.35 4.80 27.19
CA GLN A 153 3.79 4.13 26.02
C GLN A 153 2.90 2.97 26.44
N LYS A 154 1.61 3.06 26.11
CA LYS A 154 0.65 1.97 26.35
C LYS A 154 1.13 0.67 25.69
N ILE A 155 0.83 -0.46 26.31
CA ILE A 155 1.22 -1.78 25.79
C ILE A 155 0.43 -2.19 24.54
N ASP A 156 -0.77 -1.64 24.37
CA ASP A 156 -1.73 -2.01 23.33
C ASP A 156 -2.58 -0.83 22.87
N GLU A 157 -3.01 -0.90 21.62
CA GLU A 157 -3.96 0.01 20.97
C GLU A 157 -4.77 -0.80 19.95
N ARG A 158 -5.53 -1.77 20.46
CA ARG A 158 -6.44 -2.58 19.66
C ARG A 158 -7.59 -1.72 19.08
N PRO A 159 -8.34 -2.24 18.10
CA PRO A 159 -9.50 -1.58 17.51
C PRO A 159 -10.54 -1.07 18.52
N SER A 160 -11.20 0.02 18.15
CA SER A 160 -12.22 0.70 18.96
C SER A 160 -13.05 1.66 18.10
N ALA A 161 -14.06 2.28 18.73
CA ALA A 161 -14.93 3.30 18.13
C ALA A 161 -14.21 4.49 17.46
N GLN A 162 -12.96 4.79 17.83
CA GLN A 162 -12.16 5.83 17.19
C GLN A 162 -11.65 5.43 15.79
N GLY A 163 -11.71 4.14 15.43
CA GLY A 163 -11.29 3.56 14.16
C GLY A 163 -9.78 3.43 13.96
N SER A 164 -8.98 4.39 14.45
CA SER A 164 -7.53 4.23 14.46
C SER A 164 -7.08 3.23 15.51
N ALA A 165 -6.26 2.27 15.08
CA ALA A 165 -5.67 1.25 15.93
C ALA A 165 -4.20 1.04 15.55
N PHE A 166 -3.44 0.36 16.40
CA PHE A 166 -2.08 -0.08 16.16
C PHE A 166 -1.08 1.03 15.79
N GLN A 167 -1.29 2.26 16.28
CA GLN A 167 -0.34 3.36 16.15
C GLN A 167 0.76 3.25 17.20
N ASN A 168 0.40 2.81 18.41
CA ASN A 168 1.22 2.78 19.61
C ASN A 168 1.05 1.48 20.41
N GLY A 169 2.15 0.77 20.66
CA GLY A 169 2.12 -0.43 21.48
C GLY A 169 3.46 -1.14 21.55
N TRP A 170 3.51 -2.23 22.31
CA TRP A 170 4.75 -2.93 22.63
C TRP A 170 5.14 -4.03 21.65
N TRP A 171 4.44 -4.16 20.52
CA TRP A 171 4.68 -5.19 19.50
C TRP A 171 6.14 -5.31 19.05
N GLY A 172 6.81 -4.17 18.84
CA GLY A 172 8.21 -4.15 18.45
C GLY A 172 9.17 -4.60 19.56
N PHE A 173 8.81 -4.39 20.83
CA PHE A 173 9.59 -4.89 21.97
C PHE A 173 9.40 -6.40 22.12
N VAL A 174 8.14 -6.85 22.12
CA VAL A 174 7.73 -8.26 22.21
C VAL A 174 8.39 -9.09 21.12
N GLN A 175 8.19 -8.73 19.84
CA GLN A 175 8.74 -9.48 18.70
C GLN A 175 10.26 -9.62 18.79
N ARG A 176 10.94 -8.51 19.13
CA ARG A 176 12.40 -8.44 19.12
C ARG A 176 13.02 -9.25 20.25
N ASP A 177 12.35 -9.33 21.40
CA ASP A 177 12.75 -10.18 22.52
C ASP A 177 12.51 -11.67 22.20
N LEU A 178 11.35 -12.03 21.63
CA LEU A 178 11.05 -13.40 21.18
C LEU A 178 12.06 -13.90 20.15
N ARG A 179 12.41 -13.06 19.17
CA ARG A 179 13.44 -13.37 18.17
C ARG A 179 14.79 -13.68 18.80
N LYS A 180 15.20 -12.95 19.84
CA LYS A 180 16.43 -13.28 20.58
C LYS A 180 16.36 -14.64 21.25
N VAL A 181 15.23 -14.96 21.89
CA VAL A 181 15.03 -16.27 22.54
C VAL A 181 15.03 -17.42 21.52
N LEU A 182 14.48 -17.19 20.33
CA LEU A 182 14.48 -18.15 19.21
C LEU A 182 15.83 -18.25 18.49
N GLY A 183 16.80 -17.38 18.78
CA GLY A 183 18.08 -17.32 18.10
C GLY A 183 18.03 -16.67 16.70
N ASP A 184 16.94 -15.99 16.36
CA ASP A 184 16.80 -15.29 15.09
C ASP A 184 17.70 -14.04 15.03
N PRO A 185 18.20 -13.64 13.85
CA PRO A 185 18.99 -12.42 13.70
C PRO A 185 18.19 -11.15 14.06
N VAL A 186 18.71 -10.32 14.96
CA VAL A 186 18.11 -9.02 15.32
C VAL A 186 19.11 -7.90 15.06
N LYS A 187 18.80 -6.98 14.14
CA LYS A 187 19.70 -5.88 13.74
C LYS A 187 20.06 -4.94 14.90
N THR A 188 19.09 -4.65 15.77
CA THR A 188 19.27 -3.79 16.95
C THR A 188 18.71 -4.54 18.17
N PRO A 189 19.48 -5.47 18.76
CA PRO A 189 18.97 -6.30 19.85
C PRO A 189 18.75 -5.48 21.13
N GLN A 190 17.81 -5.93 21.96
CA GLN A 190 17.68 -5.42 23.32
C GLN A 190 18.91 -5.84 24.13
N PRO A 191 19.42 -5.01 25.06
CA PRO A 191 20.57 -5.37 25.89
C PRO A 191 20.28 -6.59 26.77
N VAL A 192 19.04 -6.71 27.26
CA VAL A 192 18.56 -7.84 28.06
C VAL A 192 17.59 -8.67 27.22
N THR A 193 17.53 -9.99 27.47
CA THR A 193 16.46 -10.85 26.98
C THR A 193 15.53 -11.14 28.15
N TYR A 194 14.26 -10.75 28.05
CA TYR A 194 13.33 -10.76 29.17
C TYR A 194 12.53 -12.05 29.24
N CYS A 195 11.97 -12.52 28.12
CA CYS A 195 11.13 -13.71 28.13
C CYS A 195 11.89 -14.93 28.66
N GLY A 196 11.39 -15.52 29.75
CA GLY A 196 12.02 -16.67 30.41
C GLY A 196 13.48 -16.45 30.78
N SER A 197 13.89 -15.19 31.04
CA SER A 197 15.28 -14.82 31.28
C SER A 197 16.25 -15.26 30.17
N GLY A 198 15.76 -15.33 28.93
CA GLY A 198 16.54 -15.75 27.76
C GLY A 198 16.52 -17.25 27.46
N SER A 199 15.92 -18.08 28.30
CA SER A 199 15.75 -19.51 28.03
C SER A 199 14.50 -19.75 27.20
N LEU A 200 14.62 -20.45 26.06
CA LEU A 200 13.48 -20.85 25.22
C LEU A 200 12.42 -21.65 26.00
N ALA A 201 12.83 -22.63 26.80
CA ALA A 201 11.92 -23.45 27.58
C ALA A 201 11.13 -22.63 28.62
N ALA A 202 11.80 -21.76 29.39
CA ALA A 202 11.16 -20.87 30.35
C ALA A 202 10.27 -19.81 29.66
N CYS A 203 10.69 -19.28 28.51
CA CYS A 203 9.88 -18.34 27.73
C CYS A 203 8.60 -19.03 27.24
N ARG A 204 8.70 -20.27 26.76
CA ARG A 204 7.53 -21.10 26.43
C ARG A 204 6.56 -21.25 27.60
N THR A 205 7.06 -21.51 28.81
CA THR A 205 6.21 -21.57 30.02
C THR A 205 5.50 -20.23 30.26
N VAL A 206 6.21 -19.10 30.19
CA VAL A 206 5.62 -17.75 30.33
C VAL A 206 4.50 -17.52 29.32
N LEU A 207 4.71 -17.90 28.06
CA LEU A 207 3.70 -17.77 27.01
C LEU A 207 2.50 -18.68 27.25
N ALA A 208 2.73 -19.96 27.59
CA ALA A 208 1.67 -20.94 27.80
C ALA A 208 0.79 -20.58 29.02
N ASP A 209 1.41 -20.17 30.13
CA ASP A 209 0.69 -19.81 31.36
C ASP A 209 -0.16 -18.54 31.16
N SER A 210 0.40 -17.52 30.49
CA SER A 210 -0.34 -16.30 30.18
C SER A 210 -1.46 -16.55 29.15
N LEU A 211 -1.26 -17.45 28.20
CA LEU A 211 -2.30 -17.85 27.24
C LEU A 211 -3.42 -18.63 27.94
N LEU A 212 -3.08 -19.56 28.84
CA LEU A 212 -4.05 -20.27 29.67
C LEU A 212 -4.85 -19.33 30.58
N ALA A 213 -4.24 -18.26 31.09
CA ALA A 213 -4.98 -17.22 31.81
C ALA A 213 -5.94 -16.48 30.87
N ALA A 214 -5.51 -16.18 29.64
CA ALA A 214 -6.33 -15.49 28.64
C ALA A 214 -7.57 -16.30 28.22
N THR A 215 -7.47 -17.63 28.11
CA THR A 215 -8.64 -18.47 27.77
C THR A 215 -9.76 -18.40 28.81
N LYS A 216 -9.42 -18.00 30.05
CA LYS A 216 -10.37 -17.85 31.17
C LYS A 216 -10.95 -16.44 31.28
N VAL A 217 -10.45 -15.47 30.52
CA VAL A 217 -10.97 -14.09 30.53
C VAL A 217 -12.32 -14.05 29.81
N PRO A 218 -13.40 -13.59 30.47
CA PRO A 218 -14.71 -13.47 29.85
C PRO A 218 -14.71 -12.51 28.65
N ALA A 219 -15.57 -12.79 27.67
CA ALA A 219 -15.78 -11.89 26.53
C ALA A 219 -16.22 -10.48 26.99
N THR A 220 -17.00 -10.37 28.07
CA THR A 220 -17.45 -9.09 28.64
C THR A 220 -16.32 -8.28 29.29
N THR A 221 -15.24 -8.92 29.74
CA THR A 221 -14.02 -8.25 30.21
C THR A 221 -13.14 -7.86 29.03
N THR A 222 -13.06 -8.73 28.01
CA THR A 222 -12.28 -8.47 26.80
C THR A 222 -12.86 -7.30 26.02
N SER A 223 -14.19 -7.25 25.86
CA SER A 223 -14.94 -6.19 25.18
C SER A 223 -15.99 -5.63 26.15
N PRO A 224 -15.63 -4.66 27.00
CA PRO A 224 -16.57 -4.08 27.97
C PRO A 224 -17.68 -3.28 27.27
N ALA A 225 -18.81 -3.09 27.97
CA ALA A 225 -19.89 -2.27 27.46
C ALA A 225 -19.44 -0.81 27.25
N THR A 226 -19.91 -0.20 26.17
CA THR A 226 -19.76 1.23 25.88
C THR A 226 -21.14 1.89 25.87
N ALA A 227 -21.21 3.19 25.61
CA ALA A 227 -22.50 3.87 25.40
C ALA A 227 -23.29 3.27 24.21
N ASP A 228 -22.57 2.63 23.29
CA ASP A 228 -23.03 2.25 21.97
C ASP A 228 -23.13 0.74 21.75
N CYS A 229 -22.43 -0.07 22.56
CA CYS A 229 -22.26 -1.50 22.37
C CYS A 229 -22.41 -2.26 23.70
N PRO A 230 -23.15 -3.39 23.72
CA PRO A 230 -23.26 -4.22 24.91
C PRO A 230 -21.93 -4.92 25.23
N ALA A 231 -21.74 -5.28 26.51
CA ALA A 231 -20.56 -6.03 26.93
C ALA A 231 -20.51 -7.39 26.22
N GLY A 232 -19.32 -7.78 25.74
CA GLY A 232 -19.09 -9.02 25.00
C GLY A 232 -19.32 -8.90 23.49
N ASP A 233 -19.90 -7.81 22.99
CA ASP A 233 -20.07 -7.58 21.56
C ASP A 233 -18.79 -6.98 20.95
N GLN A 234 -17.85 -7.87 20.63
CA GLN A 234 -16.55 -7.51 20.06
C GLN A 234 -16.69 -6.82 18.70
N TYR A 235 -17.58 -7.30 17.84
CA TYR A 235 -17.76 -6.71 16.51
C TYR A 235 -18.24 -5.28 16.63
N CYS A 236 -19.26 -5.03 17.46
CA CYS A 236 -19.76 -3.68 17.73
C CYS A 236 -18.68 -2.79 18.35
N ALA A 237 -17.94 -3.28 19.35
CA ALA A 237 -16.94 -2.50 20.07
C ALA A 237 -15.81 -1.98 19.15
N ASP A 238 -15.47 -2.75 18.11
CA ASP A 238 -14.44 -2.41 17.13
C ASP A 238 -14.96 -1.44 16.04
N GLN A 239 -16.29 -1.34 15.80
CA GLN A 239 -16.85 -0.50 14.75
C GLN A 239 -16.54 0.98 14.95
N ILE A 240 -16.24 1.68 13.86
CA ILE A 240 -16.00 3.12 13.85
C ILE A 240 -17.34 3.85 14.06
N VAL A 241 -17.37 4.74 15.05
CA VAL A 241 -18.54 5.56 15.37
C VAL A 241 -18.28 7.01 14.95
N HIS A 242 -19.13 7.54 14.08
CA HIS A 242 -19.03 8.92 13.62
C HIS A 242 -19.67 9.88 14.62
N GLN A 243 -18.93 10.93 14.99
CA GLN A 243 -19.48 12.02 15.79
C GLN A 243 -20.27 12.96 14.85
N PRO A 244 -21.59 13.11 15.03
CA PRO A 244 -22.40 13.92 14.12
C PRO A 244 -22.03 15.41 14.24
N MET A 245 -21.80 16.06 13.10
CA MET A 245 -21.67 17.52 13.01
C MET A 245 -22.91 18.08 12.31
N GLY A 246 -23.72 18.86 13.03
CA GLY A 246 -24.88 19.55 12.44
C GLY A 246 -26.13 18.69 12.18
N GLY A 247 -26.36 17.64 12.99
CA GLY A 247 -27.58 16.83 12.93
C GLY A 247 -27.60 15.75 11.85
N ILE A 248 -26.54 15.63 11.04
CA ILE A 248 -26.36 14.51 10.11
C ILE A 248 -25.58 13.41 10.83
N THR A 249 -26.20 12.24 10.98
CA THR A 249 -25.55 11.03 11.49
C THR A 249 -25.10 10.15 10.32
N GLN A 250 -24.09 9.31 10.56
CA GLN A 250 -23.67 8.25 9.65
C GLN A 250 -23.78 6.92 10.38
N ASP A 251 -24.10 5.86 9.63
CA ASP A 251 -24.07 4.51 10.16
C ASP A 251 -22.65 4.14 10.62
N ARG A 252 -22.58 3.24 11.59
CA ARG A 252 -21.29 2.73 12.07
C ARG A 252 -20.60 1.99 10.94
N MET A 253 -19.30 2.23 10.81
CA MET A 253 -18.49 1.51 9.83
C MET A 253 -17.79 0.32 10.48
N THR A 254 -17.61 -0.75 9.73
CA THR A 254 -16.73 -1.82 10.14
C THR A 254 -15.31 -1.29 10.38
N TRP A 255 -14.62 -1.89 11.35
CA TRP A 255 -13.25 -1.51 11.60
C TRP A 255 -12.38 -1.74 10.38
N VAL A 256 -11.66 -0.70 9.98
CA VAL A 256 -10.58 -0.78 9.01
C VAL A 256 -9.41 0.05 9.52
N ASN A 257 -8.23 -0.55 9.48
CA ASN A 257 -6.99 0.04 9.94
C ASN A 257 -6.48 1.21 9.08
N ARG A 258 -7.26 1.80 8.14
CA ARG A 258 -6.75 2.64 7.02
C ARG A 258 -7.03 4.14 7.14
N PRO A 259 -6.26 5.03 6.47
CA PRO A 259 -6.53 6.47 6.47
C PRO A 259 -7.81 6.84 5.70
N THR A 260 -8.32 8.04 5.96
CA THR A 260 -9.59 8.56 5.41
C THR A 260 -9.57 8.83 3.90
N TYR A 261 -8.39 9.01 3.29
CA TYR A 261 -8.23 9.18 1.85
C TYR A 261 -7.02 8.39 1.34
N GLN A 262 -7.06 8.05 0.05
CA GLN A 262 -6.01 7.28 -0.63
C GLN A 262 -5.38 8.15 -1.71
N GLN A 263 -4.05 8.13 -1.79
CA GLN A 263 -3.28 8.81 -2.84
C GLN A 263 -2.32 7.81 -3.48
N VAL A 264 -2.38 7.69 -4.80
CA VAL A 264 -1.39 6.95 -5.59
C VAL A 264 -0.46 7.96 -6.24
N VAL A 265 0.84 7.82 -6.00
CA VAL A 265 1.86 8.67 -6.61
C VAL A 265 2.74 7.79 -7.49
N GLU A 266 2.66 8.01 -8.80
CA GLU A 266 3.60 7.44 -9.76
C GLU A 266 4.79 8.39 -9.91
N PHE A 267 6.00 7.88 -9.73
CA PHE A 267 7.21 8.59 -10.13
C PHE A 267 7.58 8.13 -11.54
N PRO A 268 7.42 8.96 -12.58
CA PRO A 268 7.68 8.54 -13.96
C PRO A 268 9.18 8.31 -14.24
N ALA A 269 10.04 8.71 -13.31
CA ALA A 269 11.49 8.65 -13.43
C ALA A 269 12.16 8.60 -12.04
N ARG A 270 13.40 8.07 -11.99
CA ARG A 270 14.22 7.99 -10.77
C ARG A 270 14.97 9.30 -10.52
N ARG A 271 15.51 9.45 -9.31
CA ARG A 271 16.42 10.56 -9.01
C ARG A 271 17.63 10.51 -9.97
N GLY A 272 17.83 11.59 -10.73
CA GLY A 272 18.91 11.73 -11.71
C GLY A 272 18.52 11.40 -13.15
N ASP A 273 17.30 10.91 -13.40
CA ASP A 273 16.79 10.70 -14.74
C ASP A 273 16.42 12.04 -15.42
N ASP A 274 16.72 12.16 -16.72
CA ASP A 274 16.35 13.31 -17.56
C ASP A 274 14.89 13.26 -18.01
N VAL A 275 14.02 13.87 -17.23
CA VAL A 275 12.56 13.95 -17.48
C VAL A 275 12.14 15.01 -18.49
N SER A 276 13.07 15.61 -19.22
CA SER A 276 12.71 16.65 -20.19
C SER A 276 11.97 16.08 -21.40
N ASN A 277 10.92 16.79 -21.83
CA ASN A 277 10.22 16.49 -23.07
C ASN A 277 11.15 16.83 -24.25
N GLN A 278 11.59 15.82 -24.99
CA GLN A 278 12.51 15.98 -26.12
C GLN A 278 11.82 16.56 -27.36
N ALA A 279 10.48 16.57 -27.40
CA ALA A 279 9.70 17.09 -28.52
C ALA A 279 9.41 18.59 -28.42
N VAL A 280 9.50 19.21 -27.24
CA VAL A 280 9.14 20.62 -27.06
C VAL A 280 10.03 21.54 -27.91
N GLY A 281 9.41 22.47 -28.64
CA GLY A 281 10.06 23.40 -29.56
C GLY A 281 10.67 22.75 -30.82
N LYS A 282 10.43 21.46 -31.06
CA LYS A 282 10.96 20.75 -32.23
C LYS A 282 10.08 20.95 -33.47
N THR A 283 10.64 20.63 -34.63
CA THR A 283 9.91 20.71 -35.89
C THR A 283 8.87 19.59 -35.97
N ALA A 284 7.59 19.97 -36.04
CA ALA A 284 6.48 19.05 -36.27
C ALA A 284 5.88 19.21 -37.68
N THR A 285 5.49 18.10 -38.29
CA THR A 285 4.79 18.04 -39.59
C THR A 285 3.65 17.04 -39.49
N ALA A 286 2.60 17.19 -40.29
CA ALA A 286 1.45 16.29 -40.27
C ALA A 286 0.95 15.99 -41.68
N SER A 287 0.13 14.95 -41.82
CA SER A 287 -0.61 14.65 -43.06
C SER A 287 -1.54 15.78 -43.47
N SER A 288 -2.13 16.47 -42.50
CA SER A 288 -2.96 17.64 -42.70
C SER A 288 -3.11 18.44 -41.41
N TYR A 289 -3.70 19.61 -41.52
CA TYR A 289 -4.20 20.34 -40.36
C TYR A 289 -5.45 21.17 -40.69
N GLU A 290 -6.19 21.55 -39.67
CA GLU A 290 -7.35 22.43 -39.72
C GLU A 290 -6.90 23.86 -40.09
N THR A 291 -7.51 24.41 -41.15
CA THR A 291 -7.24 25.74 -41.70
C THR A 291 -8.55 26.53 -41.82
N GLY A 292 -8.52 27.85 -41.59
CA GLY A 292 -9.68 28.73 -41.70
C GLY A 292 -9.90 29.54 -40.43
N LEU A 293 -11.15 29.58 -39.93
CA LEU A 293 -11.53 30.22 -38.66
C LEU A 293 -10.69 29.70 -37.47
N PHE A 294 -10.34 28.42 -37.48
CA PHE A 294 -9.39 27.82 -36.57
C PHE A 294 -8.13 27.42 -37.36
N ASN A 295 -6.96 27.89 -36.91
CA ASN A 295 -5.67 27.55 -37.49
C ASN A 295 -4.88 26.71 -36.47
N SER A 296 -4.83 25.39 -36.69
CA SER A 296 -4.32 24.40 -35.73
C SER A 296 -3.13 23.61 -36.29
N PRO A 297 -2.01 24.27 -36.66
CA PRO A 297 -0.89 23.62 -37.33
C PRO A 297 -0.15 22.62 -36.43
N PRO A 298 0.66 21.71 -37.01
CA PRO A 298 1.42 20.68 -36.27
C PRO A 298 2.30 21.21 -35.14
N ALA A 299 2.86 22.41 -35.29
CA ALA A 299 3.74 23.04 -34.30
C ALA A 299 3.06 23.26 -32.93
N LYS A 300 1.73 23.38 -32.92
CA LYS A 300 0.93 23.57 -31.70
C LYS A 300 0.82 22.33 -30.81
N ALA A 301 1.21 21.15 -31.30
CA ALA A 301 1.27 19.96 -30.47
C ALA A 301 2.66 19.75 -29.84
N VAL A 302 3.59 20.69 -30.01
CA VAL A 302 4.96 20.58 -29.50
C VAL A 302 5.47 21.92 -28.95
N ASP A 303 4.59 22.86 -28.62
CA ASP A 303 4.95 24.19 -28.15
C ASP A 303 4.99 24.29 -26.60
N GLY A 304 4.52 23.27 -25.90
CA GLY A 304 4.46 23.23 -24.44
C GLY A 304 3.25 23.95 -23.85
N ASP A 305 2.28 24.39 -24.68
CA ASP A 305 1.10 25.14 -24.26
C ASP A 305 -0.19 24.32 -24.43
N LEU A 306 -0.77 23.88 -23.31
CA LEU A 306 -2.04 23.14 -23.29
C LEU A 306 -3.26 23.97 -23.72
N GLY A 307 -3.09 25.28 -23.94
CA GLY A 307 -4.10 26.16 -24.52
C GLY A 307 -4.14 26.13 -26.05
N THR A 308 -3.16 25.52 -26.71
CA THR A 308 -3.13 25.39 -28.17
C THR A 308 -3.13 23.92 -28.60
N ARG A 309 -3.50 23.64 -29.87
CA ARG A 309 -3.65 22.26 -30.37
C ARG A 309 -3.27 22.14 -31.84
N TRP A 310 -2.71 20.99 -32.21
CA TRP A 310 -2.80 20.50 -33.59
C TRP A 310 -4.16 19.84 -33.80
N ALA A 311 -4.73 20.01 -34.99
CA ALA A 311 -5.96 19.33 -35.39
C ALA A 311 -5.86 18.89 -36.83
N SER A 312 -6.14 17.62 -37.14
CA SER A 312 -6.14 17.11 -38.51
C SER A 312 -7.42 17.47 -39.27
N ARG A 313 -7.42 17.23 -40.59
CA ARG A 313 -8.67 17.10 -41.36
C ARG A 313 -9.48 15.90 -40.88
N TRP A 314 -10.77 15.92 -41.19
CA TRP A 314 -11.77 14.98 -40.69
C TRP A 314 -11.81 13.68 -41.51
N SER A 315 -10.69 12.96 -41.56
CA SER A 315 -10.57 11.69 -42.28
C SER A 315 -9.60 10.75 -41.56
N ASP A 316 -9.65 9.48 -41.92
CA ASP A 316 -8.75 8.44 -41.42
C ASP A 316 -7.99 7.80 -42.59
N PRO A 317 -6.69 7.48 -42.45
CA PRO A 317 -5.81 7.79 -41.33
C PRO A 317 -5.24 9.23 -41.38
N GLN A 318 -4.73 9.73 -40.25
CA GLN A 318 -3.96 10.97 -40.17
C GLN A 318 -2.72 10.77 -39.29
N TRP A 319 -1.66 11.51 -39.57
CA TRP A 319 -0.42 11.41 -38.81
C TRP A 319 0.15 12.76 -38.44
N LEU A 320 0.83 12.81 -37.29
CA LEU A 320 1.65 13.91 -36.80
C LEU A 320 3.03 13.37 -36.44
N LYS A 321 4.08 14.00 -36.95
CA LYS A 321 5.49 13.58 -36.83
C LYS A 321 6.32 14.72 -36.24
N VAL A 322 7.24 14.37 -35.35
CA VAL A 322 8.23 15.26 -34.75
C VAL A 322 9.64 14.83 -35.19
N ASP A 323 10.48 15.79 -35.61
CA ASP A 323 11.93 15.62 -35.78
C ASP A 323 12.64 16.11 -34.51
N LEU A 324 13.25 15.19 -33.75
CA LEU A 324 13.97 15.50 -32.51
C LEU A 324 15.27 16.31 -32.74
N GLY A 325 15.71 16.42 -34.00
CA GLY A 325 16.90 17.14 -34.45
C GLY A 325 18.19 16.30 -34.46
N ALA A 326 18.23 15.24 -33.65
CA ALA A 326 19.33 14.26 -33.59
C ALA A 326 18.78 12.89 -33.16
N GLU A 327 19.53 11.82 -33.39
CA GLU A 327 19.19 10.50 -32.84
C GLU A 327 19.23 10.53 -31.31
N GLN A 328 18.17 10.05 -30.68
CA GLN A 328 18.04 9.93 -29.24
C GLN A 328 17.45 8.57 -28.88
N THR A 329 17.91 7.99 -27.77
CA THR A 329 17.27 6.80 -27.20
C THR A 329 16.04 7.19 -26.40
N ILE A 330 14.87 6.76 -26.86
CA ILE A 330 13.56 7.09 -26.29
C ILE A 330 12.82 5.79 -25.90
N ARG A 331 11.90 5.88 -24.94
CA ARG A 331 11.09 4.72 -24.51
C ARG A 331 9.65 5.07 -24.14
N ARG A 332 9.29 6.36 -24.16
CA ARG A 332 7.96 6.81 -23.81
C ARG A 332 7.50 7.97 -24.68
N VAL A 333 6.25 7.90 -25.12
CA VAL A 333 5.53 9.00 -25.76
C VAL A 333 4.27 9.27 -24.95
N VAL A 334 4.00 10.55 -24.67
CA VAL A 334 2.76 10.99 -24.01
C VAL A 334 1.97 11.84 -24.99
N LEU A 335 0.70 11.52 -25.16
CA LEU A 335 -0.25 12.23 -25.99
C LEU A 335 -1.27 12.89 -25.08
N LYS A 336 -1.39 14.21 -25.16
CA LYS A 336 -2.45 14.97 -24.48
C LYS A 336 -3.50 15.32 -25.50
N TRP A 337 -4.57 14.55 -25.50
CA TRP A 337 -5.67 14.68 -26.44
C TRP A 337 -6.62 15.81 -26.06
N GLU A 338 -7.22 16.41 -27.08
CA GLU A 338 -8.48 17.13 -26.95
C GLU A 338 -9.66 16.14 -27.00
N ALA A 339 -10.91 16.60 -26.85
CA ALA A 339 -12.09 15.73 -26.95
C ALA A 339 -12.16 14.94 -28.28
N ALA A 340 -11.61 15.47 -29.39
CA ALA A 340 -11.50 14.77 -30.67
C ALA A 340 -10.25 13.88 -30.76
N TYR A 341 -10.23 12.80 -29.98
CA TYR A 341 -9.10 11.85 -29.90
C TYR A 341 -9.20 10.65 -30.84
N GLY A 342 -8.09 9.91 -30.96
CA GLY A 342 -8.05 8.64 -31.68
C GLY A 342 -8.41 7.45 -30.80
N SER A 343 -9.49 6.73 -31.14
CA SER A 343 -9.83 5.47 -30.48
C SER A 343 -8.91 4.33 -30.91
N ALA A 344 -8.28 4.42 -32.09
CA ALA A 344 -7.22 3.50 -32.51
C ALA A 344 -6.05 4.24 -33.18
N TYR A 345 -4.83 3.95 -32.75
CA TYR A 345 -3.63 4.60 -33.26
C TYR A 345 -2.36 3.77 -33.01
N ARG A 346 -1.26 4.17 -33.66
CA ARG A 346 0.08 3.60 -33.44
C ARG A 346 1.16 4.66 -33.31
N ILE A 347 2.18 4.35 -32.54
CA ILE A 347 3.42 5.13 -32.46
C ILE A 347 4.50 4.41 -33.27
N GLU A 348 5.15 5.18 -34.14
CA GLU A 348 6.21 4.71 -35.00
C GLU A 348 7.45 5.59 -34.78
N VAL A 349 8.63 4.99 -34.89
CA VAL A 349 9.91 5.67 -34.77
C VAL A 349 10.78 5.39 -35.98
N SER A 350 11.67 6.33 -36.31
CA SER A 350 12.57 6.21 -37.44
C SER A 350 13.88 6.97 -37.19
N ARG A 351 14.97 6.46 -37.77
CA ARG A 351 16.27 7.14 -37.78
C ARG A 351 16.46 8.02 -39.02
N ASP A 352 15.85 7.63 -40.13
CA ASP A 352 16.09 8.18 -41.47
C ASP A 352 14.85 8.85 -42.10
N ASN A 353 13.70 8.84 -41.41
CA ASN A 353 12.40 9.32 -41.90
C ASN A 353 11.87 8.56 -43.13
N VAL A 354 12.44 7.39 -43.44
CA VAL A 354 12.04 6.52 -44.56
C VAL A 354 11.56 5.17 -44.02
N ASN A 355 12.39 4.53 -43.20
CA ASN A 355 12.11 3.25 -42.57
C ASN A 355 11.50 3.47 -41.19
N TRP A 356 10.26 3.01 -41.00
CA TRP A 356 9.49 3.22 -39.78
C TRP A 356 9.28 1.90 -39.03
N GLN A 357 9.63 1.92 -37.75
CA GLN A 357 9.37 0.82 -36.83
C GLN A 357 8.17 1.18 -35.95
N GLN A 358 7.14 0.34 -35.94
CA GLN A 358 6.06 0.45 -34.96
C GLN A 358 6.57 0.02 -33.58
N VAL A 359 6.45 0.89 -32.58
CA VAL A 359 6.86 0.61 -31.20
C VAL A 359 5.68 0.50 -30.24
N PHE A 360 4.50 0.97 -30.64
CA PHE A 360 3.26 0.86 -29.87
C PHE A 360 2.03 0.92 -30.78
N ALA A 361 0.95 0.25 -30.40
CA ALA A 361 -0.36 0.39 -31.03
C ALA A 361 -1.48 0.11 -30.02
N THR A 362 -2.62 0.76 -30.19
CA THR A 362 -3.85 0.52 -29.42
C THR A 362 -5.07 0.63 -30.31
N GLY A 363 -6.11 -0.17 -30.01
CA GLY A 363 -7.44 -0.07 -30.61
C GLY A 363 -8.51 0.45 -29.63
N ASN A 364 -8.11 0.78 -28.41
CA ASN A 364 -8.98 1.14 -27.29
C ASN A 364 -8.50 2.44 -26.60
N GLY A 365 -8.10 3.45 -27.37
CA GLY A 365 -7.77 4.77 -26.80
C GLY A 365 -8.98 5.41 -26.15
N ASP A 366 -8.80 6.04 -24.99
CA ASP A 366 -9.84 6.66 -24.16
C ASP A 366 -9.72 8.20 -24.06
N GLY A 367 -8.71 8.78 -24.69
CA GLY A 367 -8.50 10.23 -24.74
C GLY A 367 -7.78 10.75 -23.50
N GLY A 368 -7.91 12.06 -23.21
CA GLY A 368 -7.22 12.67 -22.08
C GLY A 368 -5.69 12.57 -22.23
N GLU A 369 -5.01 11.96 -21.25
CA GLU A 369 -3.56 11.72 -21.32
C GLU A 369 -3.26 10.23 -21.55
N ASP A 370 -2.67 9.94 -22.71
CA ASP A 370 -2.25 8.60 -23.10
C ASP A 370 -0.73 8.48 -23.02
N ALA A 371 -0.21 7.49 -22.28
CA ALA A 371 1.22 7.22 -22.17
C ALA A 371 1.60 5.88 -22.81
N ALA A 372 2.21 5.94 -24.01
CA ALA A 372 2.77 4.80 -24.71
C ALA A 372 4.20 4.51 -24.20
N ARG A 373 4.41 3.36 -23.56
CA ARG A 373 5.73 2.87 -23.12
C ARG A 373 6.18 1.68 -23.98
N PHE A 374 7.45 1.67 -24.37
CA PHE A 374 8.03 0.64 -25.25
C PHE A 374 9.52 0.41 -24.93
N ALA A 375 10.12 -0.63 -25.51
CA ALA A 375 11.54 -0.92 -25.34
C ALA A 375 12.40 0.26 -25.80
N ALA A 376 13.46 0.58 -25.07
CA ALA A 376 14.34 1.70 -25.40
C ALA A 376 14.87 1.59 -26.83
N THR A 377 14.54 2.58 -27.66
CA THR A 377 14.80 2.57 -29.10
C THR A 377 15.45 3.89 -29.50
N THR A 378 16.57 3.81 -30.23
CA THR A 378 17.24 4.98 -30.79
C THR A 378 16.54 5.45 -32.06
N ALA A 379 16.06 6.70 -32.07
CA ALA A 379 15.33 7.32 -33.17
C ALA A 379 15.58 8.83 -33.25
N ARG A 380 15.41 9.40 -34.43
CA ARG A 380 15.39 10.85 -34.66
C ARG A 380 13.97 11.37 -34.90
N TYR A 381 13.14 10.56 -35.55
CA TYR A 381 11.76 10.90 -35.89
C TYR A 381 10.79 10.02 -35.12
N VAL A 382 9.73 10.65 -34.61
CA VAL A 382 8.65 9.97 -33.89
C VAL A 382 7.33 10.41 -34.51
N ARG A 383 6.40 9.48 -34.75
CA ARG A 383 5.11 9.77 -35.37
C ARG A 383 3.98 9.03 -34.68
N ILE A 384 2.86 9.73 -34.50
CA ILE A 384 1.56 9.16 -34.19
C ILE A 384 0.81 9.00 -35.50
N THR A 385 0.26 7.82 -35.75
CA THR A 385 -0.67 7.58 -36.85
C THR A 385 -2.01 7.14 -36.27
N GLY A 386 -2.98 8.04 -36.31
CA GLY A 386 -4.38 7.77 -35.99
C GLY A 386 -5.04 6.97 -37.11
N THR A 387 -5.73 5.90 -36.74
CA THR A 387 -6.41 4.97 -37.67
C THR A 387 -7.91 4.88 -37.48
N ARG A 388 -8.43 5.24 -36.30
CA ARG A 388 -9.85 5.43 -36.05
C ARG A 388 -10.08 6.59 -35.08
N ARG A 389 -10.91 7.56 -35.47
CA ARG A 389 -11.36 8.68 -34.61
C ARG A 389 -12.50 8.23 -33.70
N VAL A 390 -12.69 8.92 -32.58
CA VAL A 390 -13.86 8.72 -31.71
C VAL A 390 -15.03 9.64 -32.07
N THR A 391 -14.75 10.82 -32.64
CA THR A 391 -15.75 11.80 -33.09
C THR A 391 -15.78 11.93 -34.61
N SER A 392 -16.71 12.72 -35.14
CA SER A 392 -16.74 13.11 -36.55
C SER A 392 -15.66 14.12 -36.93
N TYR A 393 -15.07 14.82 -35.95
CA TYR A 393 -13.98 15.78 -36.14
C TYR A 393 -12.65 15.07 -36.42
N GLY A 394 -11.59 15.82 -36.72
CA GLY A 394 -10.23 15.30 -36.92
C GLY A 394 -9.53 14.94 -35.61
N TYR A 395 -8.40 14.24 -35.68
CA TYR A 395 -7.55 14.00 -34.51
C TYR A 395 -7.01 15.32 -33.97
N SER A 396 -7.05 15.51 -32.66
CA SER A 396 -6.72 16.76 -32.02
C SER A 396 -5.85 16.53 -30.77
N LEU A 397 -4.65 17.11 -30.77
CA LEU A 397 -3.66 16.98 -29.69
C LEU A 397 -3.29 18.36 -29.16
N TYR A 398 -3.41 18.55 -27.85
CA TYR A 398 -2.79 19.66 -27.14
C TYR A 398 -1.27 19.49 -27.14
N GLU A 399 -0.76 18.28 -26.83
CA GLU A 399 0.68 18.03 -26.77
C GLU A 399 1.05 16.61 -27.22
N PHE A 400 2.16 16.49 -27.94
CA PHE A 400 2.89 15.28 -28.29
C PHE A 400 4.26 15.37 -27.63
N GLN A 401 4.47 14.54 -26.61
CA GLN A 401 5.66 14.58 -25.78
C GLN A 401 6.49 13.31 -25.95
N VAL A 402 7.81 13.44 -26.01
CA VAL A 402 8.76 12.33 -26.20
C VAL A 402 9.76 12.33 -25.05
N TYR A 403 9.97 11.17 -24.43
CA TYR A 403 10.84 11.05 -23.27
C TYR A 403 11.88 9.93 -23.41
N ARG A 404 13.04 10.17 -22.81
CA ARG A 404 14.11 9.17 -22.65
C ARG A 404 13.80 8.16 -21.53
N GLN A 405 12.81 8.44 -20.66
CA GLN A 405 12.34 7.51 -19.62
C GLN A 405 10.89 7.07 -19.67
#